data_AF-A0A972CAJ0-F1
#
_entry.id   AF-A0A972CAJ0-F1
#
_cell.length_a   1.000
_cell.length_b   1.000
_cell.length_c   1.000
_cell.angle_alpha   90.00
_cell.angle_beta   90.00
_cell.angle_gamma   90.00
#
_symmetry.space_group_name_H-M   'P 1'
#
loop_
_entity.id
_entity.type
_entity.pdbx_description
1 polymer ?
#
loop_
_entity_poly.entity_id
_entity_poly.type
_entity_poly.pdbx_seq_one_letter_code
_entity_poly.pdbx_strand_id
1 'polypeptide(L)'
;MNGTNIVAKKRDNTNIALLSEGLSKGDMHAMQRATLKQLRKMAKLTQADLSETMGVGQDTVSRLEKRHDMLLSSISHYVESLGGKLELTAIFPNRSAIFIDCLEDEAASASKKHRPPD
;
A
#
# COMPACT_ATOMS: atom_id res chain seq x y z
N MET A 1 -39.14 37.11 -6.92
CA MET A 1 -38.24 36.92 -8.07
C MET A 1 -36.88 36.50 -7.54
N ASN A 2 -36.48 35.27 -7.89
CA ASN A 2 -35.14 34.74 -8.14
C ASN A 2 -33.99 35.11 -7.17
N GLY A 3 -33.20 34.18 -6.65
CA GLY A 3 -33.05 32.78 -7.02
C GLY A 3 -31.91 32.15 -6.20
N THR A 4 -32.12 30.88 -5.89
CA THR A 4 -31.17 29.90 -5.37
C THR A 4 -29.92 29.86 -6.25
N ASN A 5 -28.71 29.89 -5.65
CA ASN A 5 -27.60 29.11 -6.21
C ASN A 5 -26.50 28.82 -5.17
N ILE A 6 -26.47 27.56 -4.73
CA ILE A 6 -25.35 26.92 -4.05
C ILE A 6 -24.42 26.44 -5.16
N VAL A 7 -23.39 27.21 -5.51
CA VAL A 7 -22.38 26.74 -6.47
C VAL A 7 -21.26 26.05 -5.71
N ALA A 8 -21.26 24.73 -5.87
CA ALA A 8 -20.20 23.81 -5.50
C ALA A 8 -18.81 24.35 -5.92
N LYS A 9 -17.92 24.50 -4.94
CA LYS A 9 -16.50 24.70 -5.20
C LYS A 9 -15.91 23.37 -5.67
N LYS A 10 -15.98 23.19 -6.99
CA LYS A 10 -15.40 22.09 -7.76
C LYS A 10 -13.92 21.96 -7.41
N ARG A 11 -13.50 20.77 -6.98
CA ARG A 11 -12.09 20.44 -6.77
C ARG A 11 -11.47 20.21 -8.14
N ASP A 12 -10.43 20.97 -8.46
CA ASP A 12 -9.62 20.75 -9.65
C ASP A 12 -8.67 19.56 -9.40
N ASN A 13 -9.20 18.34 -9.55
CA ASN A 13 -8.40 17.11 -9.60
C ASN A 13 -7.91 16.83 -11.04
N THR A 14 -7.49 17.86 -11.76
CA THR A 14 -6.89 17.72 -13.09
C THR A 14 -5.38 17.65 -12.97
N ASN A 15 -4.87 16.46 -12.64
CA ASN A 15 -3.51 16.08 -13.02
C ASN A 15 -3.40 14.57 -13.33
N ILE A 16 -4.40 14.02 -14.03
CA ILE A 16 -4.26 12.74 -14.77
C ILE A 16 -4.23 13.04 -16.27
N ALA A 17 -3.30 13.89 -16.70
CA ALA A 17 -3.16 14.26 -18.12
C ALA A 17 -1.71 14.39 -18.60
N LEU A 18 -0.70 14.02 -17.80
CA LEU A 18 0.73 14.20 -18.15
C LEU A 18 1.54 12.90 -18.22
N LEU A 19 0.91 11.73 -18.36
CA LEU A 19 1.60 10.44 -18.48
C LEU A 19 1.35 9.69 -19.80
N SER A 20 0.95 10.40 -20.87
CA SER A 20 0.61 9.78 -22.17
C SER A 20 1.75 9.76 -23.19
N GLU A 21 2.92 10.33 -22.92
CA GLU A 21 4.04 10.32 -23.88
C GLU A 21 5.32 9.82 -23.21
N GLY A 22 5.66 8.55 -23.45
CA GLY A 22 7.06 8.10 -23.32
C GLY A 22 7.38 6.86 -22.48
N LEU A 23 6.43 5.97 -22.16
CA LEU A 23 6.79 4.66 -21.59
C LEU A 23 6.65 3.56 -22.66
N SER A 24 7.74 3.38 -23.40
CA SER A 24 7.97 2.32 -24.37
C SER A 24 7.60 0.95 -23.78
N LYS A 25 7.00 0.08 -24.62
CA LYS A 25 6.62 -1.32 -24.33
C LYS A 25 7.78 -2.25 -23.93
N GLY A 26 8.99 -1.73 -23.69
CA GLY A 26 10.23 -2.49 -23.48
C GLY A 26 10.69 -2.63 -22.03
N ASP A 27 10.25 -1.79 -21.10
CA ASP A 27 10.86 -1.71 -19.76
C ASP A 27 10.03 -2.42 -18.67
N MET A 28 9.63 -3.66 -18.92
CA MET A 28 9.37 -4.58 -17.82
C MET A 28 10.71 -4.92 -17.16
N HIS A 29 11.20 -4.02 -16.30
CA HIS A 29 12.27 -4.34 -15.37
C HIS A 29 11.94 -5.69 -14.73
N ALA A 30 12.87 -6.64 -14.83
CA ALA A 30 12.73 -7.97 -14.25
C ALA A 30 12.62 -7.85 -12.72
N MET A 31 11.42 -7.55 -12.21
CA MET A 31 11.15 -7.51 -10.78
C MET A 31 11.39 -8.91 -10.25
N GLN A 32 12.38 -9.04 -9.37
CA GLN A 32 12.73 -10.30 -8.75
C GLN A 32 11.54 -10.77 -7.90
N ARG A 33 10.93 -11.90 -8.28
CA ARG A 33 9.88 -12.52 -7.50
C ARG A 33 10.51 -13.28 -6.33
N ALA A 34 10.04 -13.00 -5.12
CA ALA A 34 10.45 -13.70 -3.91
C ALA A 34 9.24 -13.97 -3.01
N THR A 35 9.26 -15.12 -2.34
CA THR A 35 8.35 -15.46 -1.25
C THR A 35 8.78 -14.79 0.05
N LEU A 36 7.88 -14.66 1.03
CA LEU A 36 8.21 -14.12 2.36
C LEU A 36 9.38 -14.86 3.03
N LYS A 37 9.45 -16.19 2.83
CA LYS A 37 10.56 -17.02 3.31
C LYS A 37 11.88 -16.68 2.63
N GLN A 38 11.87 -16.40 1.33
CA GLN A 38 13.06 -15.95 0.61
C GLN A 38 13.49 -14.57 1.08
N LEU A 39 12.56 -13.63 1.25
CA LEU A 39 12.85 -12.29 1.77
C LEU A 39 13.50 -12.34 3.16
N ARG A 40 12.95 -13.13 4.08
CA ARG A 40 13.55 -13.30 5.42
C ARG A 40 14.95 -13.90 5.35
N LYS A 41 15.17 -14.90 4.50
CA LYS A 41 16.51 -15.50 4.29
C LYS A 41 17.50 -14.49 3.71
N MET A 42 17.07 -13.63 2.79
CA MET A 42 17.90 -12.55 2.25
C MET A 42 18.28 -11.53 3.32
N ALA A 43 17.36 -11.25 4.25
CA ALA A 43 17.61 -10.45 5.46
C ALA A 43 18.45 -11.18 6.53
N LYS A 44 18.82 -12.44 6.30
CA LYS A 44 19.61 -13.29 7.23
C LYS A 44 18.97 -13.49 8.61
N LEU A 45 17.64 -13.45 8.69
CA LEU A 45 16.90 -13.64 9.94
C LEU A 45 16.35 -15.07 10.06
N THR A 46 16.28 -15.59 11.28
CA THR A 46 15.52 -16.81 11.58
C THR A 46 14.02 -16.50 11.75
N GLN A 47 13.18 -17.53 11.79
CA GLN A 47 11.75 -17.32 12.09
C GLN A 47 11.54 -16.87 13.54
N ALA A 48 12.45 -17.22 14.46
CA ALA A 48 12.40 -16.77 15.85
C ALA A 48 12.72 -15.28 15.94
N ASP A 49 13.82 -14.85 15.32
CA ASP A 49 14.24 -13.44 15.28
C ASP A 49 13.12 -12.56 14.72
N LEU A 50 12.50 -12.98 13.61
CA LEU A 50 11.40 -12.23 13.00
C LEU A 50 10.14 -12.21 13.88
N SER A 51 9.87 -13.32 14.58
CA SER A 51 8.71 -13.40 15.48
C SER A 51 8.86 -12.47 16.68
N GLU A 52 10.08 -12.30 17.20
CA GLU A 52 10.39 -11.34 18.26
C GLU A 52 10.15 -9.91 17.78
N THR A 53 10.67 -9.54 16.60
CA THR A 53 10.44 -8.21 16.01
C THR A 53 8.95 -7.93 15.76
N MET A 54 8.20 -8.93 15.32
CA MET A 54 6.76 -8.82 15.07
C MET A 54 5.90 -8.89 16.33
N GLY A 55 6.46 -9.25 17.49
CA GLY A 55 5.70 -9.46 18.73
C GLY A 55 4.69 -10.62 18.67
N VAL A 56 4.98 -11.66 17.89
CA VAL A 56 4.12 -12.84 17.68
C VAL A 56 4.86 -14.14 17.94
N GLY A 57 4.15 -15.28 17.99
CA GLY A 57 4.78 -16.59 18.09
C GLY A 57 5.52 -17.00 16.81
N GLN A 58 6.61 -17.76 16.92
CA GLN A 58 7.33 -18.33 15.77
C GLN A 58 6.43 -19.22 14.89
N ASP A 59 5.43 -19.88 15.47
CA ASP A 59 4.44 -20.66 14.73
C ASP A 59 3.58 -19.77 13.82
N THR A 60 3.30 -18.53 14.23
CA THR A 60 2.58 -17.53 13.45
C THR A 60 3.39 -17.15 12.22
N VAL A 61 4.68 -16.85 12.38
CA VAL A 61 5.60 -16.58 11.25
C VAL A 61 5.66 -17.76 10.27
N SER A 62 5.76 -18.99 10.80
CA SER A 62 5.77 -20.22 9.99
C SER A 62 4.47 -20.41 9.19
N ARG A 63 3.31 -20.08 9.77
CA ARG A 63 2.02 -20.11 9.07
C ARG A 63 1.93 -19.03 8.01
N LEU A 64 2.37 -17.80 8.32
CA LEU A 64 2.37 -16.68 7.36
C LEU A 64 3.21 -17.03 6.12
N GLU A 65 4.41 -17.59 6.29
CA GLU A 65 5.26 -18.00 5.15
C GLU A 65 4.67 -19.12 4.27
N LYS A 66 3.67 -19.87 4.77
CA LYS A 66 3.07 -21.02 4.08
C LYS A 66 1.67 -20.73 3.52
N ARG A 67 1.02 -19.64 3.94
CA ARG A 67 -0.35 -19.32 3.52
C ARG A 67 -0.38 -18.78 2.10
N HIS A 68 -1.41 -19.16 1.35
CA HIS A 68 -1.68 -18.66 0.00
C HIS A 68 -2.51 -17.37 -0.01
N ASP A 69 -3.21 -17.08 1.09
CA ASP A 69 -4.01 -15.88 1.26
C ASP A 69 -3.71 -15.23 2.62
N MET A 70 -3.49 -13.93 2.61
CA MET A 70 -3.06 -13.13 3.75
C MET A 70 -3.60 -11.70 3.61
N LEU A 71 -3.99 -11.12 4.73
CA LEU A 71 -4.31 -9.69 4.78
C LEU A 71 -3.08 -8.88 4.37
N LEU A 72 -3.27 -7.85 3.55
CA LEU A 72 -2.19 -6.93 3.15
C LEU A 72 -1.52 -6.28 4.36
N SER A 73 -2.27 -6.00 5.43
CA SER A 73 -1.73 -5.50 6.69
C SER A 73 -0.71 -6.46 7.33
N SER A 74 -0.94 -7.78 7.21
CA SER A 74 0.00 -8.79 7.70
C SER A 74 1.28 -8.82 6.87
N ILE A 75 1.18 -8.64 5.55
CA ILE A 75 2.34 -8.56 4.66
C ILE A 75 3.13 -7.27 4.92
N SER A 76 2.43 -6.14 5.09
CA SER A 76 3.06 -4.84 5.40
C SER A 76 3.88 -4.93 6.67
N HIS A 77 3.26 -5.39 7.76
CA HIS A 77 3.93 -5.52 9.04
C HIS A 77 5.12 -6.50 8.98
N TYR A 78 5.00 -7.59 8.22
CA TYR A 78 6.10 -8.53 7.99
C TYR A 78 7.28 -7.85 7.27
N VAL A 79 7.01 -7.12 6.19
CA VAL A 79 8.05 -6.42 5.42
C VAL A 79 8.70 -5.30 6.23
N GLU A 80 7.92 -4.56 7.00
CA GLU A 80 8.40 -3.53 7.93
C GLU A 80 9.29 -4.11 9.03
N SER A 81 8.95 -5.31 9.53
CA SER A 81 9.78 -6.04 10.52
C SER A 81 11.11 -6.54 9.95
N LEU A 82 11.22 -6.65 8.62
CA LEU A 82 12.51 -6.86 7.93
C LEU A 82 13.28 -5.55 7.71
N GLY A 83 12.72 -4.40 8.09
CA GLY A 83 13.25 -3.07 7.80
C GLY A 83 12.92 -2.55 6.40
N GLY A 84 11.95 -3.16 5.72
CA GLY A 84 11.50 -2.76 4.39
C GLY A 84 10.24 -1.88 4.40
N LYS A 85 9.85 -1.42 3.21
CA LYS A 85 8.55 -0.77 2.97
C LYS A 85 7.80 -1.59 1.93
N LEU A 86 6.52 -1.87 2.18
CA LEU A 86 5.66 -2.54 1.21
C LEU A 86 5.09 -1.51 0.23
N GLU A 87 5.27 -1.74 -1.07
CA GLU A 87 4.60 -1.00 -2.14
C GLU A 87 3.81 -1.98 -3.01
N LEU A 88 2.54 -1.65 -3.29
CA LEU A 88 1.70 -2.45 -4.17
C LEU A 88 1.69 -1.84 -5.58
N THR A 89 1.86 -2.69 -6.58
CA THR A 89 1.87 -2.28 -7.98
C THR A 89 0.94 -3.18 -8.80
N ALA A 90 0.03 -2.57 -9.56
CA ALA A 90 -0.80 -3.26 -10.54
C ALA A 90 -0.17 -3.19 -11.94
N ILE A 91 -0.01 -4.35 -12.58
CA ILE A 91 0.58 -4.49 -13.92
C ILE A 91 -0.54 -4.76 -14.93
N PHE A 92 -0.50 -4.05 -16.06
CA PHE A 92 -1.47 -4.18 -17.15
C PHE A 92 -0.74 -4.38 -18.47
N PRO A 93 -1.28 -5.15 -19.42
CA PRO A 93 -0.59 -5.45 -20.68
C PRO A 93 -0.38 -4.23 -21.59
N ASN A 94 -1.19 -3.19 -21.44
CA ASN A 94 -1.25 -2.04 -22.37
C ASN A 94 -0.88 -0.70 -21.73
N ARG A 95 -0.38 -0.70 -20.49
CA ARG A 95 0.03 0.54 -19.79
C ARG A 95 1.12 0.26 -18.77
N SER A 96 1.77 1.33 -18.34
CA SER A 96 2.77 1.29 -17.26
C SER A 96 2.17 0.79 -15.95
N ALA A 97 3.02 0.18 -15.13
CA ALA A 97 2.67 -0.31 -13.81
C ALA A 97 2.17 0.85 -12.94
N ILE A 98 1.09 0.65 -12.19
CA ILE A 98 0.46 1.68 -11.37
C ILE A 98 0.64 1.32 -9.89
N PHE A 99 1.18 2.25 -9.10
CA PHE A 99 1.22 2.11 -7.65
C PHE A 99 -0.19 2.23 -7.05
N ILE A 100 -0.51 1.30 -6.16
CA ILE A 100 -1.77 1.29 -5.41
C ILE A 100 -1.48 1.92 -4.05
N ASP A 101 -2.04 3.11 -3.83
CA ASP A 101 -2.13 3.68 -2.49
C ASP A 101 -3.24 2.95 -1.72
N CYS A 102 -2.87 2.26 -0.64
CA CYS A 102 -3.77 1.38 0.10
C CYS A 102 -4.67 2.12 1.11
N LEU A 103 -4.57 3.45 1.18
CA LEU A 103 -5.43 4.31 1.98
C LEU A 103 -5.85 5.52 1.13
N GLU A 104 -7.15 5.76 1.01
CA GLU A 104 -7.61 7.16 0.96
C GLU A 104 -7.35 7.72 2.35
N ASP A 105 -6.61 8.83 2.44
CA ASP A 105 -6.32 9.51 3.70
C ASP A 105 -7.63 9.93 4.41
N GLU A 106 -8.17 9.08 5.28
CA GLU A 106 -9.17 9.44 6.29
C GLU A 106 -8.61 10.42 7.34
N ALA A 107 -7.37 10.91 7.17
CA ALA A 107 -6.85 12.06 7.91
C ALA A 107 -7.52 13.39 7.48
N ALA A 108 -8.21 13.44 6.33
CA ALA A 108 -8.93 14.63 5.87
C ALA A 108 -10.38 14.76 6.39
N SER A 109 -10.95 13.71 7.01
CA SER A 109 -12.37 13.65 7.38
C SER A 109 -12.67 13.96 8.86
N ALA A 110 -11.67 13.96 9.76
CA ALA A 110 -11.90 14.07 11.21
C ALA A 110 -11.88 15.49 11.82
N SER A 111 -11.65 16.56 11.06
CA SER A 111 -11.50 17.94 11.61
C SER A 111 -12.77 18.80 11.65
N LYS A 112 -13.98 18.21 11.59
CA LYS A 112 -15.24 18.96 11.82
C LYS A 112 -16.22 18.20 12.73
N LYS A 113 -16.07 18.37 14.04
CA LYS A 113 -17.11 18.81 15.00
C LYS A 113 -16.63 18.59 16.43
N HIS A 114 -15.92 19.58 16.96
CA HIS A 114 -15.93 19.82 18.40
C HIS A 114 -16.74 21.10 18.62
N ARG A 115 -17.97 20.93 19.15
CA ARG A 115 -18.71 22.00 19.81
C ARG A 115 -18.91 21.52 21.25
N PRO A 116 -18.47 22.27 22.26
CA PRO A 116 -18.77 21.91 23.64
C PRO A 116 -20.28 22.11 23.91
N PRO A 117 -20.90 21.33 24.81
CA PRO A 117 -22.26 21.59 25.27
C PRO A 117 -22.29 22.84 26.17
N ASP A 118 -23.41 23.57 26.11
CA ASP A 118 -23.74 24.69 27.02
C ASP A 118 -23.94 24.19 28.47
#